data_AF-A0A133XYU9-F1
#
_entry.id   AF-A0A133XYU9-F1
#
_cell.length_a   1.000
_cell.length_b   1.000
_cell.length_c   1.000
_cell.angle_alpha   90.00
_cell.angle_beta   90.00
_cell.angle_gamma   90.00
#
_symmetry.space_group_name_H-M   'P 1'
#
loop_
_entity.id
_entity.type
_entity.pdbx_description
1 polymer ?
#
loop_
_entity_poly.entity_id
_entity_poly.type
_entity_poly.pdbx_seq_one_letter_code
_entity_poly.pdbx_strand_id
1 'polypeptide(L)'
;MRNHLLSLLVALLAVTGSLPVAAQEAYAILTPDGTLTFYYDNQRATHQNYEHIYDMPKLGKRPTWAGDDSNPQKNIKHAVFDTSFSGYRPSSTNSWFAYCINLQDIEGIQNLNTENVTDMNWMFASCYALTSLDVSNFKTENVTGMFAMFFVCKALTSLDVSK
;
A
#
# COMPACT_ATOMS: atom_id res chain seq x y z
N MET A 1 23.99 -26.03 -19.69
CA MET A 1 23.57 -24.63 -19.87
C MET A 1 22.74 -24.22 -18.65
N ARG A 2 23.22 -23.21 -17.90
CA ARG A 2 22.55 -22.33 -16.90
C ARG A 2 21.31 -22.88 -16.15
N ASN A 3 21.45 -23.27 -14.89
CA ASN A 3 21.44 -22.45 -13.64
C ASN A 3 20.06 -21.89 -13.22
N HIS A 4 19.53 -22.54 -12.17
CA HIS A 4 18.90 -22.02 -10.95
C HIS A 4 17.83 -20.92 -11.01
N LEU A 5 16.60 -21.30 -10.64
CA LEU A 5 15.72 -20.49 -9.79
C LEU A 5 15.43 -21.31 -8.53
N LEU A 6 16.30 -21.13 -7.54
CA LEU A 6 16.08 -21.57 -6.17
C LEU A 6 15.00 -20.66 -5.57
N SER A 7 13.86 -21.26 -5.24
CA SER A 7 12.88 -20.70 -4.31
C SER A 7 13.60 -20.52 -2.97
N LEU A 8 13.90 -19.28 -2.59
CA LEU A 8 14.48 -18.95 -1.29
C LEU A 8 13.40 -19.09 -0.21
N LEU A 9 13.33 -20.29 0.37
CA LEU A 9 12.76 -20.53 1.68
C LEU A 9 13.70 -19.87 2.69
N VAL A 10 13.31 -18.76 3.31
CA VAL A 10 14.12 -18.13 4.37
C VAL A 10 14.06 -19.03 5.60
N ALA A 11 15.17 -19.73 5.85
CA ALA A 11 15.38 -20.54 7.04
C ALA A 11 15.52 -19.63 8.27
N LEU A 12 14.69 -19.89 9.27
CA LEU A 12 14.71 -19.29 10.60
C LEU A 12 16.04 -19.63 11.31
N LEU A 13 16.98 -18.69 11.36
CA LEU A 13 18.15 -18.78 12.24
C LEU A 13 17.78 -18.24 13.62
N ALA A 14 17.61 -19.15 14.57
CA ALA A 14 17.57 -18.82 15.98
C ALA A 14 18.95 -18.30 16.41
N VAL A 15 19.11 -16.98 16.48
CA VAL A 15 20.19 -16.34 17.23
C VAL A 15 19.66 -16.03 18.62
N THR A 16 20.10 -16.79 19.61
CA THR A 16 19.87 -16.53 21.04
C THR A 16 20.68 -15.32 21.48
N GLY A 17 20.17 -14.15 21.16
CA GLY A 17 20.45 -12.90 21.85
C GLY A 17 19.12 -12.17 21.90
N SER A 18 18.62 -11.84 23.09
CA SER A 18 17.41 -11.03 23.22
C SER A 18 17.72 -9.64 22.67
N LEU A 19 17.55 -9.49 21.36
CA LEU A 19 17.43 -8.18 20.73
C LEU A 19 16.25 -7.48 21.41
N PRO A 20 16.36 -6.17 21.70
CA PRO A 20 15.19 -5.43 22.16
C PRO A 20 14.05 -5.68 21.17
N VAL A 21 12.85 -5.95 21.69
CA VAL A 21 11.64 -6.07 20.85
C VAL A 21 11.49 -4.73 20.14
N ALA A 22 11.96 -4.66 18.90
CA ALA A 22 11.74 -3.50 18.06
C ALA A 22 10.22 -3.33 17.92
N ALA A 23 9.74 -2.13 18.24
CA ALA A 23 8.32 -1.81 18.15
C ALA A 23 7.88 -1.98 16.69
N GLN A 24 6.69 -2.56 16.51
CA GLN A 24 6.07 -2.70 15.21
C GLN A 24 5.86 -1.31 14.59
N GLU A 25 6.35 -1.11 13.37
CA GLU A 25 6.25 0.14 12.65
C GLU A 25 5.56 -0.08 11.29
N ALA A 26 4.80 0.92 10.85
CA ALA A 26 4.13 0.87 9.56
C ALA A 26 4.98 1.60 8.52
N TYR A 27 5.17 0.97 7.36
CA TYR A 27 5.97 1.51 6.29
C TYR A 27 5.57 0.89 4.95
N ALA A 28 6.03 1.49 3.86
CA ALA A 28 5.90 0.92 2.53
C ALA A 28 7.26 0.83 1.83
N ILE A 29 7.48 -0.21 1.05
CA ILE A 29 8.71 -0.43 0.28
C ILE A 29 8.38 -0.44 -1.19
N LEU A 30 9.08 0.38 -1.98
CA LEU A 30 9.06 0.32 -3.43
C LEU A 30 10.26 -0.48 -3.93
N THR A 31 10.01 -1.53 -4.70
CA THR A 31 11.04 -2.34 -5.37
C THR A 31 11.23 -1.92 -6.83
N PRO A 32 12.38 -2.24 -7.46
CA PRO A 32 12.71 -1.80 -8.82
C PRO A 32 11.77 -2.26 -9.94
N ASP A 33 10.95 -3.28 -9.69
CA ASP A 33 9.92 -3.74 -10.62
C ASP A 33 8.68 -2.81 -10.65
N GLY A 34 8.53 -1.95 -9.63
CA GLY A 34 7.40 -1.04 -9.45
C GLY A 34 6.37 -1.52 -8.43
N THR A 35 6.70 -2.50 -7.60
CA THR A 35 5.81 -2.99 -6.55
C THR A 35 5.97 -2.16 -5.27
N LEU A 36 4.88 -1.55 -4.79
CA LEU A 36 4.79 -0.86 -3.51
C LEU A 36 4.13 -1.77 -2.47
N THR A 37 4.91 -2.34 -1.54
CA THR A 37 4.39 -3.23 -0.50
C THR A 37 4.30 -2.53 0.85
N PHE A 38 3.14 -2.59 1.50
CA PHE A 38 2.86 -2.04 2.82
C PHE A 38 3.05 -3.11 3.90
N TYR A 39 3.83 -2.77 4.92
CA TYR A 39 4.17 -3.64 6.05
C TYR A 39 3.80 -2.97 7.37
N TYR A 40 3.46 -3.79 8.36
CA TYR A 40 3.40 -3.39 9.75
C TYR A 40 4.09 -4.45 10.58
N ASP A 41 5.40 -4.33 10.74
CA ASP A 41 6.24 -5.33 11.40
C ASP A 41 7.49 -4.66 12.01
N ASN A 42 8.48 -5.45 12.42
CA ASN A 42 9.76 -4.98 12.93
C ASN A 42 10.94 -5.32 12.00
N GLN A 43 10.66 -5.57 10.72
CA GLN A 43 11.60 -6.06 9.72
C GLN A 43 12.07 -4.96 8.75
N ARG A 44 11.68 -3.69 8.96
CA ARG A 44 12.03 -2.56 8.08
C ARG A 44 13.52 -2.53 7.73
N ALA A 45 14.39 -2.69 8.74
CA ALA A 45 15.84 -2.65 8.57
C ALA A 45 16.44 -3.90 7.88
N THR A 46 15.65 -4.96 7.70
CA THR A 46 16.12 -6.22 7.11
C THR A 46 15.85 -6.31 5.61
N HIS A 47 14.95 -5.49 5.08
CA HIS A 47 14.64 -5.47 3.66
C HIS A 47 15.84 -5.03 2.83
N GLN A 48 16.06 -5.73 1.71
CA GLN A 48 17.12 -5.47 0.75
C GLN A 48 16.52 -5.27 -0.64
N ASN A 49 17.30 -4.71 -1.56
CA ASN A 49 16.91 -4.50 -2.97
C ASN A 49 15.66 -3.62 -3.17
N TYR A 50 15.46 -2.62 -2.31
CA TYR A 50 14.44 -1.60 -2.49
C TYR A 50 15.00 -0.38 -3.24
N GLU A 51 14.14 0.31 -3.98
CA GLU A 51 14.42 1.67 -4.48
C GLU A 51 14.16 2.72 -3.40
N HIS A 52 13.08 2.55 -2.64
CA HIS A 52 12.70 3.50 -1.60
C HIS A 52 11.94 2.82 -0.46
N ILE A 53 12.11 3.33 0.76
CA ILE A 53 11.27 3.01 1.91
C ILE A 53 10.53 4.29 2.31
N TYR A 54 9.21 4.21 2.31
CA TYR A 54 8.33 5.29 2.72
C TYR A 54 7.88 5.13 4.17
N ASP A 55 7.89 6.24 4.91
CA ASP A 55 7.12 6.37 6.14
C ASP A 55 5.64 6.55 5.82
N MET A 56 4.76 6.04 6.69
CA MET A 56 3.33 6.35 6.58
C MET A 56 3.09 7.86 6.77
N PRO A 57 2.11 8.44 6.06
CA PRO A 57 1.82 9.87 6.14
C PRO A 57 1.47 10.28 7.57
N LYS A 58 2.00 11.44 7.98
CA LYS A 58 1.53 12.11 9.20
C LYS A 58 0.09 12.63 8.99
N LEU A 59 -0.64 12.85 10.07
CA LEU A 59 -2.02 13.33 10.03
C LEU A 59 -2.15 14.60 9.15
N GLY A 60 -3.12 14.56 8.23
CA GLY A 60 -3.39 15.67 7.29
C GLY A 60 -2.31 15.89 6.23
N LYS A 61 -1.35 14.97 6.07
CA LYS A 61 -0.35 15.01 5.02
C LYS A 61 -0.64 13.98 3.95
N ARG A 62 -0.40 14.37 2.71
CA ARG A 62 -0.41 13.47 1.57
C ARG A 62 0.77 12.50 1.65
N PRO A 63 0.60 11.23 1.27
CA PRO A 63 1.71 10.30 1.15
C PRO A 63 2.73 10.75 0.11
N THR A 64 4.01 10.60 0.43
CA THR A 64 5.11 11.01 -0.45
C THR A 64 5.31 10.07 -1.64
N TRP A 65 4.69 8.89 -1.62
CA TRP A 65 4.68 7.97 -2.75
C TRP A 65 3.61 8.30 -3.80
N ALA A 66 2.59 9.10 -3.46
CA ALA A 66 1.55 9.52 -4.39
C ALA A 66 2.04 10.68 -5.29
N GLY A 67 1.49 10.79 -6.51
CA GLY A 67 1.82 11.88 -7.45
C GLY A 67 0.80 13.01 -7.39
N ASP A 68 0.86 14.03 -8.24
CA ASP A 68 -0.19 15.05 -8.39
C ASP A 68 -0.41 15.42 -9.87
N ASP A 69 -1.30 16.40 -10.15
CA ASP A 69 -1.59 16.87 -11.50
C ASP A 69 -0.33 17.32 -12.28
N SER A 70 0.66 17.88 -11.57
CA SER A 70 1.89 18.38 -12.17
C SER A 70 2.98 17.31 -12.25
N ASN A 71 3.03 16.41 -11.27
CA ASN A 71 4.00 15.35 -11.17
C ASN A 71 3.32 14.00 -10.86
N PRO A 72 2.74 13.33 -11.86
CA PRO A 72 2.09 12.05 -11.64
C PRO A 72 3.10 10.96 -11.26
N GLN A 73 2.68 10.04 -10.41
CA GLN A 73 3.48 8.90 -9.98
C GLN A 73 3.45 7.81 -11.05
N LYS A 74 4.62 7.52 -11.64
CA LYS A 74 4.78 6.62 -12.80
C LYS A 74 5.45 5.28 -12.46
N ASN A 75 6.11 5.20 -11.31
CA ASN A 75 6.96 4.05 -10.97
C ASN A 75 6.17 2.95 -10.26
N ILE A 76 5.07 3.29 -9.59
CA ILE A 76 4.19 2.32 -8.93
C ILE A 76 3.28 1.66 -9.97
N LYS A 77 3.43 0.33 -10.11
CA LYS A 77 2.66 -0.53 -11.00
C LYS A 77 1.78 -1.52 -10.24
N HIS A 78 2.26 -1.99 -9.10
CA HIS A 78 1.55 -2.93 -8.24
C HIS A 78 1.54 -2.37 -6.82
N ALA A 79 0.46 -2.55 -6.09
CA ALA A 79 0.42 -2.30 -4.66
C ALA A 79 0.11 -3.61 -3.94
N VAL A 80 0.79 -3.86 -2.83
CA VAL A 80 0.61 -5.08 -2.03
C VAL A 80 0.42 -4.68 -0.59
N PHE A 81 -0.68 -5.06 0.02
CA PHE A 81 -0.85 -4.97 1.46
C PHE A 81 -0.49 -6.31 2.09
N ASP A 82 0.71 -6.39 2.68
CA ASP A 82 1.17 -7.59 3.35
C ASP A 82 0.22 -7.97 4.50
N THR A 83 0.17 -9.26 4.85
CA THR A 83 -0.71 -9.75 5.92
C THR A 83 -0.43 -9.03 7.25
N SER A 84 0.83 -8.67 7.52
CA SER A 84 1.22 -7.89 8.70
C SER A 84 0.49 -6.55 8.79
N PHE A 85 0.16 -5.93 7.64
CA PHE A 85 -0.50 -4.63 7.58
C PHE A 85 -1.91 -4.62 8.15
N SER A 86 -2.55 -5.80 8.28
CA SER A 86 -3.85 -5.95 8.96
C SER A 86 -3.84 -5.51 10.43
N GLY A 87 -2.67 -5.33 11.05
CA GLY A 87 -2.52 -4.76 12.39
C GLY A 87 -2.44 -3.23 12.42
N TYR A 88 -2.18 -2.56 11.29
CA TYR A 88 -2.09 -1.11 11.22
C TYR A 88 -3.48 -0.46 11.15
N ARG A 89 -3.63 0.73 11.74
CA ARG A 89 -4.89 1.48 11.81
C ARG A 89 -4.66 2.92 11.35
N PRO A 90 -4.67 3.20 10.03
CA PRO A 90 -4.56 4.56 9.55
C PRO A 90 -5.76 5.40 10.01
N SER A 91 -5.53 6.65 10.38
CA SER A 91 -6.60 7.62 10.63
C SER A 91 -7.14 8.26 9.34
N SER A 92 -6.38 8.15 8.25
CA SER A 92 -6.74 8.64 6.91
C SER A 92 -6.06 7.82 5.84
N THR A 93 -6.78 7.57 4.74
CA THR A 93 -6.24 7.01 3.48
C THR A 93 -6.26 8.04 2.35
N ASN A 94 -6.37 9.33 2.69
CA ASN A 94 -6.42 10.43 1.74
C ASN A 94 -5.26 10.35 0.75
N SER A 95 -5.61 10.32 -0.54
CA SER A 95 -4.65 10.33 -1.65
C SER A 95 -3.63 9.17 -1.69
N TRP A 96 -3.87 8.04 -1.02
CA TRP A 96 -2.88 6.94 -0.95
C TRP A 96 -2.41 6.40 -2.30
N PHE A 97 -3.24 6.40 -3.33
CA PHE A 97 -2.85 6.01 -4.69
C PHE A 97 -3.16 7.10 -5.71
N ALA A 98 -3.40 8.32 -5.24
CA ALA A 98 -3.73 9.43 -6.12
C ALA A 98 -2.59 9.70 -7.11
N TYR A 99 -2.92 9.74 -8.39
CA TYR A 99 -2.03 9.91 -9.54
C TYR A 99 -0.96 8.82 -9.69
N CYS A 100 -1.17 7.64 -9.12
CA CYS A 100 -0.43 6.44 -9.50
C CYS A 100 -0.94 5.96 -10.87
N ILE A 101 -0.52 6.65 -11.94
CA ILE A 101 -1.13 6.51 -13.28
C ILE A 101 -0.88 5.13 -13.92
N ASN A 102 0.16 4.43 -13.45
CA ASN A 102 0.56 3.11 -13.94
C ASN A 102 0.16 1.96 -12.99
N LEU A 103 -0.56 2.24 -11.90
CA LEU A 103 -1.04 1.21 -10.96
C LEU A 103 -2.06 0.30 -11.66
N GLN A 104 -1.75 -0.98 -11.80
CA GLN A 104 -2.53 -1.98 -12.54
C GLN A 104 -3.44 -2.81 -11.64
N ASP A 105 -2.93 -3.16 -10.46
CA ASP A 105 -3.59 -4.04 -9.51
C ASP A 105 -3.16 -3.72 -8.08
N ILE A 106 -4.00 -4.19 -7.14
CA ILE A 106 -3.76 -4.09 -5.71
C ILE A 106 -4.03 -5.46 -5.09
N GLU A 107 -2.99 -6.09 -4.59
CA GLU A 107 -3.07 -7.36 -3.87
C GLU A 107 -3.24 -7.11 -2.37
N GLY A 108 -4.05 -7.93 -1.71
CA GLY A 108 -4.17 -7.91 -0.25
C GLY A 108 -4.96 -6.73 0.30
N ILE A 109 -5.72 -5.99 -0.52
CA ILE A 109 -6.51 -4.80 -0.11
C ILE A 109 -7.37 -5.03 1.14
N GLN A 110 -7.81 -6.26 1.42
CA GLN A 110 -8.52 -6.66 2.65
C GLN A 110 -7.70 -6.50 3.94
N ASN A 111 -6.37 -6.45 3.84
CA ASN A 111 -5.45 -6.20 4.96
C ASN A 111 -5.37 -4.70 5.30
N LEU A 112 -5.93 -3.80 4.47
CA LEU A 112 -6.09 -2.41 4.84
C LEU A 112 -7.27 -2.25 5.80
N ASN A 113 -6.99 -2.19 7.10
CA ASN A 113 -8.04 -1.96 8.08
C ASN A 113 -8.47 -0.48 8.10
N THR A 114 -9.67 -0.20 7.61
CA THR A 114 -10.22 1.16 7.53
C THR A 114 -11.12 1.57 8.69
N GLU A 115 -11.16 0.81 9.80
CA GLU A 115 -12.15 1.04 10.88
C GLU A 115 -12.02 2.40 11.55
N ASN A 116 -10.80 2.97 11.59
CA ASN A 116 -10.53 4.28 12.17
C ASN A 116 -10.33 5.39 11.13
N VAL A 117 -10.50 5.08 9.84
CA VAL A 117 -10.28 6.04 8.76
C VAL A 117 -11.42 7.05 8.74
N THR A 118 -11.07 8.33 8.79
CA THR A 118 -12.05 9.44 8.73
C THR A 118 -12.04 10.19 7.40
N ASP A 119 -10.99 10.04 6.60
CA ASP A 119 -10.81 10.70 5.30
C ASP A 119 -10.22 9.73 4.27
N MET A 120 -11.01 9.45 3.23
CA MET A 120 -10.69 8.64 2.03
C MET A 120 -10.71 9.48 0.74
N ASN A 121 -10.69 10.81 0.84
CA ASN A 121 -10.71 11.69 -0.34
C ASN A 121 -9.56 11.34 -1.28
N TRP A 122 -9.86 11.29 -2.58
CA TRP A 122 -8.90 11.05 -3.66
C TRP A 122 -8.12 9.73 -3.59
N MET A 123 -8.49 8.77 -2.72
CA MET A 123 -7.65 7.59 -2.44
C MET A 123 -7.12 6.87 -3.69
N PHE A 124 -7.92 6.73 -4.75
CA PHE A 124 -7.54 6.10 -6.02
C PHE A 124 -7.65 7.06 -7.21
N ALA A 125 -7.69 8.37 -6.98
CA ALA A 125 -7.89 9.33 -8.05
C ALA A 125 -6.78 9.24 -9.10
N SER A 126 -7.15 9.30 -10.38
CA SER A 126 -6.23 9.24 -11.52
C SER A 126 -5.38 7.97 -11.61
N CYS A 127 -5.83 6.84 -11.04
CA CYS A 127 -5.29 5.52 -11.31
C CYS A 127 -5.73 5.04 -12.71
N TYR A 128 -5.06 5.54 -13.76
CA TYR A 128 -5.48 5.32 -15.15
C TYR A 128 -5.39 3.88 -15.63
N ALA A 129 -4.51 3.07 -15.02
CA ALA A 129 -4.27 1.68 -15.40
C ALA A 129 -4.99 0.65 -14.51
N LEU A 130 -5.64 1.06 -13.42
CA LEU A 130 -6.28 0.15 -12.48
C LEU A 130 -7.57 -0.39 -13.10
N THR A 131 -7.67 -1.71 -13.26
CA THR A 131 -8.76 -2.35 -14.03
C THR A 131 -9.90 -2.89 -13.17
N SER A 132 -9.55 -3.43 -12.00
CA SER A 132 -10.49 -3.99 -11.04
C SER A 132 -10.08 -3.64 -9.62
N LEU A 133 -11.07 -3.44 -8.75
CA LEU A 133 -10.83 -3.17 -7.34
C LEU A 133 -11.99 -3.71 -6.50
N ASP A 134 -11.67 -4.50 -5.48
CA ASP A 134 -12.62 -4.96 -4.46
C ASP A 134 -12.35 -4.18 -3.17
N VAL A 135 -13.30 -3.33 -2.77
CA VAL A 135 -13.26 -2.58 -1.51
C VAL A 135 -14.44 -2.96 -0.61
N SER A 136 -15.02 -4.15 -0.81
CA SER A 136 -16.14 -4.65 0.02
C SER A 136 -15.80 -4.71 1.51
N ASN A 137 -14.52 -4.93 1.85
CA ASN A 137 -14.02 -4.95 3.22
C ASN A 137 -13.88 -3.55 3.86
N PHE A 138 -14.07 -2.46 3.11
CA PHE A 138 -13.90 -1.12 3.66
C PHE A 138 -15.02 -0.78 4.63
N LYS A 139 -14.61 -0.60 5.89
CA LYS A 139 -15.38 0.06 6.94
C LYS A 139 -15.44 1.56 6.67
N THR A 140 -16.64 2.08 6.54
CA THR A 140 -16.91 3.49 6.17
C THR A 140 -17.72 4.24 7.22
N GLU A 141 -17.98 3.62 8.37
CA GLU A 141 -18.82 4.17 9.45
C GLU A 141 -18.27 5.47 10.06
N ASN A 142 -16.95 5.65 10.05
CA ASN A 142 -16.27 6.83 10.62
C ASN A 142 -15.82 7.84 9.55
N VAL A 143 -16.05 7.54 8.27
CA VAL A 143 -15.57 8.35 7.16
C VAL A 143 -16.45 9.59 6.98
N THR A 144 -15.83 10.76 6.99
CA THR A 144 -16.48 12.06 6.76
C THR A 144 -16.15 12.66 5.40
N GLY A 145 -15.13 12.15 4.70
CA GLY A 145 -14.75 12.56 3.35
C GLY A 145 -14.42 11.37 2.44
N MET A 146 -15.10 11.30 1.28
CA MET A 146 -14.82 10.34 0.18
C MET A 146 -14.83 11.03 -1.19
N PHE A 147 -14.61 12.34 -1.21
CA PHE A 147 -14.62 13.15 -2.42
C PHE A 147 -13.62 12.59 -3.45
N ALA A 148 -14.08 12.44 -4.68
CA ALA A 148 -13.25 12.06 -5.83
C ALA A 148 -12.41 10.78 -5.65
N MET A 149 -12.85 9.84 -4.79
CA MET A 149 -12.11 8.61 -4.46
C MET A 149 -11.66 7.81 -5.70
N PHE A 150 -12.49 7.73 -6.73
CA PHE A 150 -12.20 7.04 -8.01
C PHE A 150 -12.16 7.98 -9.22
N PHE A 151 -11.95 9.28 -8.99
CA PHE A 151 -11.99 10.29 -10.06
C PHE A 151 -10.99 9.97 -11.17
N VAL A 152 -11.45 9.93 -12.43
CA VAL A 152 -10.62 9.66 -13.63
C VAL A 152 -9.89 8.30 -13.58
N CYS A 153 -10.44 7.28 -12.92
CA CYS A 153 -9.96 5.89 -13.07
C CYS A 153 -10.43 5.30 -14.42
N LYS A 154 -9.78 5.69 -15.53
CA LYS A 154 -10.28 5.42 -16.89
C LYS A 154 -10.38 3.93 -17.26
N ALA A 155 -9.53 3.07 -16.69
CA ALA A 155 -9.52 1.64 -16.96
C ALA A 155 -10.37 0.82 -15.98
N LEU A 156 -10.91 1.44 -14.92
CA LEU A 156 -11.63 0.73 -13.86
C LEU A 156 -12.99 0.28 -14.40
N THR A 157 -13.12 -1.02 -14.64
CA THR A 157 -14.33 -1.65 -15.21
C THR A 157 -15.05 -2.54 -14.21
N SER A 158 -14.39 -2.93 -13.13
CA SER A 158 -14.97 -3.71 -12.03
C SER A 158 -14.64 -3.04 -10.71
N LEU A 159 -15.67 -2.70 -9.94
CA LEU A 159 -15.56 -2.12 -8.61
C LEU A 159 -16.59 -2.77 -7.70
N ASP A 160 -16.13 -3.56 -6.72
CA ASP A 160 -17.00 -4.15 -5.71
C ASP A 160 -17.02 -3.28 -4.45
N VAL A 161 -18.22 -2.83 -4.08
CA VAL A 161 -18.51 -2.01 -2.89
C VAL A 161 -19.59 -2.67 -2.01
N SER A 162 -19.89 -3.93 -2.25
CA SER A 162 -20.87 -4.69 -1.47
C SER A 162 -20.39 -4.95 -0.04
N LYS A 163 -21.31 -5.27 0.86
CA LYS A 163 -21.03 -5.60 2.27
C LYS A 163 -21.61 -6.96 2.60
#